data_AF-A0A950D8A5-F1
#
_entry.id   AF-A0A950D8A5-F1
#
_cell.length_a   1.000
_cell.length_b   1.000
_cell.length_c   1.000
_cell.angle_alpha   90.00
_cell.angle_beta   90.00
_cell.angle_gamma   90.00
#
_symmetry.space_group_name_H-M   'P 1'
#
loop_
_entity.id
_entity.type
_entity.pdbx_description
1 polymer ?
#
loop_
_entity_poly.entity_id
_entity_poly.type
_entity_poly.pdbx_seq_one_letter_code
_entity_poly.pdbx_strand_id
1 'polypeptide(L)'
;MKQRGEFPGIATVDVCINLVLVFAVLVRLSIIAVNAEQQKNHEANHGAFFVKIDWPGESKDDVDLYVSDPINEIVYFRQKQIGLMSLDRDDTGREQNMVTLPDGRVVQSQFNEEQVNIRGVIEGEYVVNVHMYRKSDDNPTKVEVALFKASAGDDIEVHKQVVTLSAERQEETAFRFTLTKDGGVVDVNRLPKRFVDRLQGSSRRF
;
A
#
# COMPACT_ATOMS: atom_id res chain seq x y z
N MET A 1 -54.53 -3.06 -58.96
CA MET A 1 -53.08 -3.13 -59.18
C MET A 1 -52.38 -2.70 -57.91
N LYS A 2 -51.54 -3.55 -57.31
CA LYS A 2 -50.85 -3.29 -56.05
C LYS A 2 -49.62 -2.43 -56.36
N GLN A 3 -49.55 -1.19 -55.88
CA GLN A 3 -48.36 -0.34 -56.07
C GLN A 3 -47.17 -1.02 -55.38
N ARG A 4 -46.12 -1.33 -56.14
CA ARG A 4 -44.81 -1.72 -55.58
C ARG A 4 -44.20 -0.45 -55.01
N GLY A 5 -43.89 -0.44 -53.71
CA GLY A 5 -43.20 0.67 -53.08
C GLY A 5 -41.88 0.94 -53.79
N GLU A 6 -41.64 2.20 -54.16
CA GLU A 6 -40.39 2.63 -54.77
C GLU A 6 -39.26 2.43 -53.77
N PHE A 7 -38.19 1.74 -54.19
CA PHE A 7 -36.98 1.63 -53.38
C PHE A 7 -36.36 3.03 -53.26
N PRO A 8 -35.91 3.46 -52.06
CA PRO A 8 -35.22 4.73 -51.89
C PRO A 8 -34.04 4.80 -52.85
N GLY A 9 -33.86 5.95 -53.51
CA GLY A 9 -32.79 6.16 -54.48
C GLY A 9 -31.42 5.89 -53.88
N ILE A 10 -30.46 5.48 -54.70
CA ILE A 10 -29.08 5.11 -54.29
C ILE A 10 -28.47 6.18 -53.36
N ALA A 11 -28.69 7.46 -53.65
CA ALA A 11 -28.22 8.57 -52.82
C ALA A 11 -28.81 8.60 -51.40
N THR A 12 -30.08 8.21 -51.23
CA THR A 12 -30.73 8.13 -49.92
C THR A 12 -30.14 6.99 -49.10
N VAL A 13 -29.94 5.83 -49.71
CA VAL A 13 -29.31 4.67 -49.08
C VAL A 13 -27.87 5.01 -48.65
N ASP A 14 -27.11 5.70 -49.49
CA ASP A 14 -25.73 6.10 -49.22
C ASP A 14 -25.64 7.11 -48.04
N VAL A 15 -26.53 8.11 -48.00
CA VAL A 15 -26.61 9.04 -46.86
C VAL A 15 -26.99 8.31 -45.56
N CYS A 16 -27.95 7.39 -45.61
CA CYS A 16 -28.34 6.60 -44.44
C CYS A 16 -27.20 5.71 -43.92
N ILE A 17 -26.45 5.05 -44.81
CA ILE A 17 -25.32 4.20 -44.42
C ILE A 17 -24.20 5.04 -43.80
N ASN A 18 -23.85 6.18 -44.40
CA ASN A 18 -22.83 7.07 -43.86
C ASN A 18 -23.24 7.64 -42.49
N LEU A 19 -24.51 7.98 -42.29
CA LEU A 19 -25.03 8.43 -41.00
C LEU A 19 -24.89 7.33 -39.92
N VAL A 20 -25.23 6.08 -40.26
CA VAL A 20 -25.08 4.94 -39.34
C VAL A 20 -23.60 4.68 -39.02
N LEU A 21 -22.71 4.80 -40.02
CA LEU A 21 -21.27 4.64 -39.82
C LEU A 21 -20.72 5.69 -38.85
N VAL A 22 -21.07 6.97 -39.06
CA VAL A 22 -20.67 8.08 -38.18
C VAL A 22 -21.21 7.85 -36.76
N PHE A 23 -22.47 7.45 -36.62
CA PHE A 23 -23.05 7.14 -35.32
C PHE A 23 -22.31 5.99 -34.61
N ALA A 24 -22.00 4.91 -35.32
CA ALA A 24 -21.25 3.78 -34.77
C ALA A 24 -19.84 4.18 -34.32
N VAL A 25 -19.15 5.04 -35.07
CA VAL A 25 -17.84 5.59 -34.69
C VAL A 25 -17.96 6.46 -33.44
N LEU A 26 -18.96 7.35 -33.36
CA LEU A 26 -19.19 8.19 -32.18
C LEU A 26 -19.50 7.36 -30.93
N VAL A 27 -20.33 6.32 -31.04
CA VAL A 27 -20.59 5.39 -29.93
C VAL A 27 -19.29 4.70 -29.51
N ARG A 28 -18.47 4.23 -30.45
CA ARG A 28 -17.18 3.60 -30.13
C ARG A 28 -16.24 4.56 -29.41
N LEU A 29 -16.13 5.80 -29.87
CA LEU A 29 -15.33 6.85 -29.24
C LEU A 29 -15.86 7.19 -27.83
N SER A 30 -17.18 7.21 -27.65
CA SER A 30 -17.79 7.45 -26.33
C SER A 30 -17.45 6.35 -25.32
N ILE A 31 -17.48 5.07 -25.75
CA ILE A 31 -17.10 3.93 -24.89
C ILE A 31 -15.62 4.03 -24.52
N ILE A 32 -14.75 4.38 -25.47
CA ILE A 32 -13.32 4.58 -25.20
C ILE A 32 -13.11 5.74 -24.21
N ALA A 33 -13.82 6.86 -24.39
CA ALA A 33 -13.71 8.01 -23.48
C ALA A 33 -14.17 7.67 -22.05
N VAL A 34 -15.31 6.98 -21.91
CA VAL A 34 -15.81 6.51 -20.61
C VAL A 34 -14.82 5.54 -19.97
N ASN A 35 -14.26 4.59 -20.72
CA ASN A 35 -13.28 3.65 -20.19
C ASN A 35 -11.98 4.35 -19.77
N ALA A 36 -11.52 5.35 -20.53
CA ALA A 36 -10.33 6.13 -20.19
C ALA A 36 -10.56 6.99 -18.92
N GLU A 37 -11.75 7.55 -18.75
CA GLU A 37 -12.12 8.31 -17.54
C GLU A 37 -12.30 7.38 -16.34
N GLN A 38 -12.91 6.21 -16.53
CA GLN A 38 -13.00 5.18 -15.49
C GLN A 38 -11.63 4.68 -15.06
N GLN A 39 -10.68 4.47 -15.98
CA GLN A 39 -9.31 4.09 -15.66
C GLN A 39 -8.59 5.19 -14.86
N LYS A 40 -8.67 6.45 -15.29
CA LYS A 40 -8.11 7.59 -14.52
C LYS A 40 -8.72 7.69 -13.12
N ASN A 41 -10.02 7.49 -12.99
CA ASN A 41 -10.70 7.52 -11.70
C ASN A 41 -10.41 6.26 -10.86
N HIS A 42 -10.20 5.09 -11.48
CA HIS A 42 -9.79 3.86 -10.80
C HIS A 42 -8.38 3.99 -10.23
N GLU A 43 -7.44 4.57 -11.00
CA GLU A 43 -6.07 4.87 -10.57
C GLU A 43 -6.04 5.94 -9.48
N ALA A 44 -6.95 6.93 -9.52
CA ALA A 44 -7.08 7.93 -8.48
C ALA A 44 -7.72 7.39 -7.18
N ASN A 45 -8.70 6.48 -7.27
CA ASN A 45 -9.47 5.99 -6.11
C ASN A 45 -8.95 4.68 -5.47
N HIS A 46 -7.91 4.05 -6.01
CA HIS A 46 -7.30 2.84 -5.42
C HIS A 46 -5.81 3.05 -5.11
N GLY A 47 -5.47 4.15 -4.42
CA GLY A 47 -4.15 4.30 -3.83
C GLY A 47 -3.98 3.32 -2.67
N ALA A 48 -3.59 2.08 -2.95
CA ALA A 48 -3.05 1.21 -1.92
C ALA A 48 -1.69 1.78 -1.51
N PHE A 49 -1.52 2.10 -0.24
CA PHE A 49 -0.23 2.48 0.30
C PHE A 49 0.33 1.29 1.06
N PHE A 50 1.64 1.20 1.18
CA PHE A 50 2.24 0.28 2.12
C PHE A 50 3.46 0.90 2.76
N VAL A 51 3.67 0.52 4.02
CA VAL A 51 4.85 0.89 4.78
C VAL A 51 5.70 -0.36 4.90
N LYS A 52 6.95 -0.27 4.46
CA LYS A 52 7.93 -1.34 4.56
C LYS A 52 9.04 -0.93 5.51
N ILE A 53 9.48 -1.86 6.33
CA ILE A 53 10.74 -1.75 7.05
C ILE A 53 11.71 -2.83 6.62
N ASP A 54 12.99 -2.49 6.60
CA ASP A 54 14.07 -3.45 6.38
C ASP A 54 15.25 -3.20 7.32
N TRP A 55 15.88 -4.29 7.74
CA TRP A 55 17.09 -4.27 8.56
C TRP A 55 18.04 -5.42 8.15
N PRO A 56 19.33 -5.35 8.54
CA PRO A 56 20.33 -6.31 8.08
C PRO A 56 19.91 -7.78 8.34
N GLY A 57 19.87 -8.61 7.31
CA GLY A 57 19.38 -10.00 7.41
C GLY A 57 20.25 -10.94 8.25
N GLU A 58 21.48 -10.53 8.57
CA GLU A 58 22.34 -11.24 9.52
C GLU A 58 21.96 -10.99 10.98
N SER A 59 21.18 -9.93 11.25
CA SER A 59 20.80 -9.50 12.59
C SER A 59 19.82 -10.47 13.24
N LYS A 60 20.04 -10.72 14.53
CA LYS A 60 19.14 -11.51 15.39
C LYS A 60 18.15 -10.63 16.14
N ASP A 61 18.12 -9.34 15.84
CA ASP A 61 17.20 -8.39 16.43
C ASP A 61 15.81 -8.58 15.83
N ASP A 62 14.81 -8.45 16.70
CA ASP A 62 13.39 -8.58 16.41
C ASP A 62 12.79 -7.18 16.38
N VAL A 63 12.52 -6.68 15.17
CA VAL A 63 12.05 -5.31 14.92
C VAL A 63 10.64 -5.39 14.37
N ASP A 64 9.71 -4.83 15.15
CA ASP A 64 8.29 -4.77 14.80
C ASP A 64 7.94 -3.42 14.16
N LEU A 65 7.02 -3.46 13.19
CA LEU A 65 6.36 -2.31 12.59
C LEU A 65 4.99 -2.04 13.25
N TYR A 66 4.79 -0.80 13.67
CA TYR A 66 3.52 -0.32 14.22
C TYR A 66 2.98 0.81 13.34
N VAL A 67 1.76 0.66 12.85
CA VAL A 67 1.10 1.70 12.05
C VAL A 67 -0.24 2.05 12.67
N SER A 68 -0.44 3.33 12.97
CA SER A 68 -1.71 3.89 13.44
C SER A 68 -2.40 4.61 12.29
N ASP A 69 -3.71 4.40 12.15
CA ASP A 69 -4.55 5.16 11.23
C ASP A 69 -5.09 6.46 11.87
N PRO A 70 -5.81 7.30 11.10
CA PRO A 70 -6.39 8.55 11.60
C PRO A 70 -7.47 8.36 12.67
N ILE A 71 -8.09 7.18 12.75
CA ILE A 71 -9.09 6.84 13.78
C ILE A 71 -8.44 6.24 15.04
N ASN A 72 -7.10 6.19 15.10
CA ASN A 72 -6.27 5.66 16.18
C ASN A 72 -6.35 4.14 16.38
N GLU A 73 -6.76 3.38 15.36
CA GLU A 73 -6.56 1.95 15.33
C GLU A 73 -5.11 1.63 14.92
N ILE A 74 -4.54 0.59 15.52
CA ILE A 74 -3.12 0.25 15.38
C ILE A 74 -3.00 -1.17 14.83
N VAL A 75 -2.24 -1.32 13.75
CA VAL A 75 -1.75 -2.62 13.27
C VAL A 75 -0.37 -2.88 13.85
N TYR A 76 -0.17 -4.10 14.36
CA TYR A 76 1.07 -4.62 14.92
C TYR A 76 1.00 -6.16 15.02
N PHE A 77 2.07 -6.84 15.42
CA PHE A 77 2.18 -8.31 15.38
C PHE A 77 1.02 -9.08 16.05
N ARG A 78 0.40 -8.57 17.13
CA ARG A 78 -0.77 -9.22 17.76
C ARG A 78 -2.09 -8.91 17.08
N GLN A 79 -2.17 -7.79 16.37
CA GLN A 79 -3.35 -7.34 15.66
C GLN A 79 -2.98 -7.09 14.19
N LYS A 80 -2.84 -8.20 13.46
CA LYS A 80 -2.35 -8.20 12.07
C LYS A 80 -3.31 -7.57 11.07
N GLN A 81 -4.58 -7.38 11.43
CA GLN A 81 -5.55 -6.73 10.55
C GLN A 81 -6.52 -5.90 11.39
N ILE A 82 -6.67 -4.63 11.02
CA ILE A 82 -7.73 -3.76 11.54
C ILE A 82 -8.07 -2.66 10.55
N GLY A 83 -9.37 -2.35 10.41
CA GLY A 83 -9.85 -1.36 9.46
C GLY A 83 -9.41 -1.68 8.03
N LEU A 84 -8.72 -0.72 7.42
CA LEU A 84 -8.15 -0.85 6.08
C LEU A 84 -6.66 -1.23 6.09
N MET A 85 -6.10 -1.55 7.24
CA MET A 85 -4.68 -1.89 7.38
C MET A 85 -4.48 -3.37 7.68
N SER A 86 -3.41 -3.96 7.12
CA SER A 86 -3.02 -5.34 7.37
C SER A 86 -1.50 -5.52 7.34
N LEU A 87 -0.95 -6.17 8.37
CA LEU A 87 0.43 -6.66 8.42
C LEU A 87 0.53 -7.91 7.53
N ASP A 88 1.37 -7.83 6.50
CA ASP A 88 1.50 -8.86 5.47
C ASP A 88 2.53 -9.93 5.86
N ARG A 89 3.67 -9.47 6.38
CA ARG A 89 4.79 -10.29 6.84
C ARG A 89 5.23 -9.81 8.22
N ASP A 90 5.34 -10.77 9.12
CA ASP A 90 5.77 -10.64 10.52
C ASP A 90 7.06 -11.47 10.62
N ASP A 91 8.21 -10.79 10.61
CA ASP A 91 9.54 -11.40 10.46
C ASP A 91 10.32 -11.23 11.76
N THR A 92 10.47 -12.33 12.50
CA THR A 92 11.17 -12.31 13.81
C THR A 92 12.70 -12.33 13.70
N GLY A 93 13.25 -12.13 12.49
CA GLY A 93 14.69 -12.06 12.20
C GLY A 93 15.30 -13.36 11.64
N ARG A 94 16.63 -13.50 11.80
CA ARG A 94 17.48 -14.49 11.10
C ARG A 94 16.92 -15.91 10.97
N GLU A 95 16.28 -16.46 12.00
CA GLU A 95 15.85 -17.85 12.02
C GLU A 95 14.71 -18.15 11.03
N GLN A 96 13.89 -17.16 10.66
CA GLN A 96 12.79 -17.33 9.72
C GLN A 96 13.19 -17.07 8.25
N ASN A 97 14.41 -16.56 8.03
CA ASN A 97 14.89 -16.17 6.71
C ASN A 97 15.81 -17.20 6.03
N MET A 98 15.79 -18.45 6.51
CA MET A 98 16.53 -19.57 5.92
C MET A 98 15.57 -20.54 5.21
N VAL A 99 15.74 -20.71 3.89
CA VAL A 99 15.03 -21.73 3.11
C VAL A 99 16.01 -22.83 2.73
N THR A 100 15.76 -24.05 3.19
CA THR A 100 16.51 -25.23 2.76
C THR A 100 15.90 -25.77 1.47
N LEU A 101 16.68 -25.77 0.41
CA LEU A 101 16.31 -26.31 -0.90
C LEU A 101 16.30 -27.85 -0.87
N PRO A 102 15.59 -28.51 -1.81
CA PRO A 102 15.58 -29.97 -1.92
C PRO A 102 16.96 -30.62 -2.12
N ASP A 103 17.95 -29.85 -2.58
CA ASP A 103 19.35 -30.28 -2.78
C ASP A 103 20.22 -30.09 -1.52
N GLY A 104 19.65 -29.65 -0.40
CA GLY A 104 20.34 -29.42 0.87
C GLY A 104 21.05 -28.07 0.98
N ARG A 105 21.00 -27.22 -0.04
CA ARG A 105 21.52 -25.85 0.06
C ARG A 105 20.59 -24.98 0.90
N VAL A 106 21.17 -24.09 1.70
CA VAL A 106 20.41 -23.10 2.45
C VAL A 106 20.53 -21.74 1.77
N VAL A 107 19.39 -21.14 1.44
CA VAL A 107 19.30 -19.77 0.94
C VAL A 107 18.86 -18.87 2.09
N GLN A 108 19.64 -17.83 2.37
CA GLN A 108 19.32 -16.83 3.39
C GLN A 108 18.89 -15.52 2.70
N SER A 109 17.83 -14.89 3.19
CA SER A 109 17.48 -13.52 2.77
C SER A 109 18.57 -12.54 3.18
N GLN A 110 18.90 -11.58 2.32
CA GLN A 110 19.91 -10.55 2.61
C GLN A 110 19.41 -9.50 3.62
N PHE A 111 18.08 -9.38 3.74
CA PHE A 111 17.40 -8.42 4.61
C PHE A 111 16.24 -9.11 5.33
N ASN A 112 16.01 -8.70 6.57
CA ASN A 112 14.76 -8.98 7.27
C ASN A 112 13.76 -7.86 6.92
N GLU A 113 12.48 -8.17 6.78
CA GLU A 113 11.48 -7.20 6.32
C GLU A 113 10.11 -7.38 7.00
N GLU A 114 9.46 -6.27 7.34
CA GLU A 114 8.02 -6.25 7.66
C GLU A 114 7.29 -5.24 6.78
N GLN A 115 6.03 -5.55 6.47
CA GLN A 115 5.20 -4.71 5.61
C GLN A 115 3.79 -4.60 6.15
N VAL A 116 3.32 -3.36 6.31
CA VAL A 116 1.91 -3.05 6.55
C VAL A 116 1.30 -2.46 5.29
N ASN A 117 0.28 -3.12 4.77
CA ASN A 117 -0.54 -2.67 3.66
C ASN A 117 -1.70 -1.81 4.17
N ILE A 118 -1.99 -0.70 3.48
CA ILE A 118 -3.10 0.22 3.73
C ILE A 118 -3.98 0.21 2.48
N ARG A 119 -5.13 -0.46 2.58
CA ARG A 119 -6.06 -0.72 1.47
C ARG A 119 -7.07 0.42 1.35
N GLY A 120 -6.75 1.39 0.51
CA GLY A 120 -7.58 2.58 0.29
C GLY A 120 -7.13 3.75 1.15
N VAL A 121 -7.87 4.86 1.05
CA VAL A 121 -7.46 6.16 1.59
C VAL A 121 -8.46 6.59 2.66
N ILE A 122 -7.99 6.72 3.90
CA ILE A 122 -8.69 7.45 4.95
C ILE A 122 -7.98 8.79 5.08
N GLU A 123 -8.72 9.88 4.92
CA GLU A 123 -8.14 11.21 5.12
C GLU A 123 -7.71 11.39 6.58
N GLY A 124 -6.48 11.90 6.77
CA GLY A 124 -5.95 12.23 8.08
C GLY A 124 -4.51 11.75 8.30
N GLU A 125 -4.06 11.88 9.56
CA GLU A 125 -2.68 11.57 9.96
C GLU A 125 -2.52 10.08 10.28
N TYR A 126 -1.60 9.45 9.56
CA TYR A 126 -1.05 8.13 9.88
C TYR A 126 0.26 8.28 10.62
N VAL A 127 0.53 7.37 11.55
CA VAL A 127 1.76 7.40 12.35
C VAL A 127 2.46 6.06 12.25
N VAL A 128 3.73 6.10 11.85
CA VAL A 128 4.59 4.93 11.66
C VAL A 128 5.66 4.91 12.73
N ASN A 129 5.65 3.85 13.52
CA ASN A 129 6.65 3.59 14.54
C ASN A 129 7.37 2.27 14.26
N VAL A 130 8.62 2.22 14.70
CA VAL A 130 9.41 1.00 14.77
C VAL A 130 9.71 0.69 16.22
N HIS A 131 9.64 -0.59 16.57
CA HIS A 131 9.80 -1.06 17.93
C HIS A 131 10.78 -2.22 17.98
N MET A 132 11.82 -2.08 18.80
CA MET A 132 12.77 -3.15 19.07
C MET A 132 12.15 -4.12 20.08
N TYR A 133 11.42 -5.13 19.61
CA TYR A 133 10.81 -6.13 20.48
C TYR A 133 11.87 -6.88 21.29
N ARG A 134 12.96 -7.27 20.62
CA ARG A 134 14.08 -7.99 21.21
C ARG A 134 15.40 -7.53 20.62
N LYS A 135 16.32 -7.09 21.48
CA LYS A 135 17.69 -6.73 21.09
C LYS A 135 18.63 -7.89 21.43
N SER A 136 19.16 -8.55 20.41
CA SER A 136 20.06 -9.69 20.52
C SER A 136 21.49 -9.35 20.13
N ASP A 137 21.68 -8.40 19.20
CA ASP A 137 23.00 -8.00 18.74
C ASP A 137 23.60 -6.91 19.65
N ASP A 138 24.92 -6.82 19.73
CA ASP A 138 25.60 -5.79 20.54
C ASP A 138 25.58 -4.39 19.89
N ASN A 139 25.52 -4.34 18.56
CA ASN A 139 25.55 -3.09 17.80
C ASN A 139 24.14 -2.51 17.62
N PRO A 140 24.00 -1.17 17.55
CA PRO A 140 22.74 -0.54 17.16
C PRO A 140 22.26 -1.01 15.78
N THR A 141 20.96 -1.28 15.69
CA THR A 141 20.28 -1.77 14.49
C THR A 141 19.78 -0.57 13.70
N LYS A 142 20.21 -0.47 12.45
CA LYS A 142 19.67 0.52 11.52
C LYS A 142 18.48 -0.10 10.80
N VAL A 143 17.32 0.52 10.96
CA VAL A 143 16.07 0.11 10.35
C VAL A 143 15.71 1.17 9.31
N GLU A 144 15.64 0.76 8.06
CA GLU A 144 15.10 1.59 6.99
C GLU A 144 13.58 1.48 7.02
N VAL A 145 12.89 2.62 6.93
CA VAL A 145 11.42 2.72 6.96
C VAL A 145 11.00 3.53 5.75
N ALA A 146 10.20 2.94 4.88
CA ALA A 146 9.77 3.56 3.64
C ALA A 146 8.25 3.45 3.44
N LEU A 147 7.65 4.54 2.97
CA LEU A 147 6.27 4.63 2.54
C LEU A 147 6.22 4.55 1.02
N PHE A 148 5.42 3.63 0.50
CA PHE A 148 5.21 3.43 -0.92
C PHE A 148 3.75 3.67 -1.29
N LYS A 149 3.55 4.20 -2.49
CA LYS A 149 2.26 4.21 -3.17
C LYS A 149 2.28 3.10 -4.22
N ALA A 150 1.40 2.12 -4.05
CA ALA A 150 1.27 1.02 -4.99
C ALA A 150 0.78 1.54 -6.35
N SER A 151 1.36 1.00 -7.41
CA SER A 151 1.02 1.36 -8.79
C SER A 151 0.92 0.10 -9.65
N ALA A 152 0.25 0.17 -10.80
CA ALA A 152 0.10 -0.98 -11.70
C ALA A 152 1.42 -1.40 -12.37
N GLY A 153 2.44 -0.55 -12.32
CA GLY A 153 3.81 -0.83 -12.75
C GLY A 153 4.73 -1.00 -11.55
N ASP A 154 5.63 -0.03 -11.36
CA ASP A 154 6.54 0.01 -10.22
C ASP A 154 5.94 0.82 -9.07
N ASP A 155 6.09 0.31 -7.86
CA ASP A 155 5.70 1.02 -6.65
C ASP A 155 6.51 2.30 -6.49
N ILE A 156 5.83 3.39 -6.13
CA ILE A 156 6.44 4.71 -6.03
C ILE A 156 6.85 4.94 -4.58
N GLU A 157 8.15 5.06 -4.31
CA GLU A 157 8.64 5.49 -3.00
C GLU A 157 8.24 6.95 -2.76
N VAL A 158 7.42 7.18 -1.73
CA VAL A 158 6.92 8.51 -1.36
C VAL A 158 7.80 9.15 -0.30
N HIS A 159 8.24 8.36 0.68
CA HIS A 159 9.10 8.83 1.75
C HIS A 159 9.97 7.69 2.27
N LYS A 160 11.19 8.01 2.70
CA LYS A 160 12.12 7.06 3.27
C LYS A 160 12.93 7.71 4.39
N GLN A 161 13.11 6.95 5.47
CA GLN A 161 13.79 7.39 6.67
C GLN A 161 14.56 6.22 7.29
N VAL A 162 15.73 6.50 7.86
CA VAL A 162 16.46 5.51 8.65
C VAL A 162 16.30 5.85 10.13
N VAL A 163 15.92 4.85 10.92
CA VAL A 163 15.83 4.90 12.39
C VAL A 163 16.89 3.98 12.98
N THR A 164 17.54 4.39 14.06
CA THR A 164 18.54 3.56 14.74
C THR A 164 18.04 3.18 16.12
N LEU A 165 17.91 1.87 16.35
CA LEU A 165 17.44 1.28 17.60
C LEU A 165 18.63 0.63 18.32
N SER A 166 18.83 0.97 19.58
CA SER A 166 20.00 0.54 20.37
C SER A 166 19.64 -0.24 21.62
N ALA A 167 18.39 -0.19 22.08
CA ALA A 167 17.96 -0.85 23.32
C ALA A 167 16.73 -1.72 23.09
N GLU A 168 16.61 -2.80 23.88
CA GLU A 168 15.40 -3.61 23.94
C GLU A 168 14.20 -2.76 24.37
N ARG A 169 13.04 -2.97 23.75
CA ARG A 169 11.80 -2.22 23.92
C ARG A 169 11.87 -0.74 23.54
N GLN A 170 12.93 -0.33 22.84
CA GLN A 170 12.99 1.02 22.30
C GLN A 170 11.94 1.17 21.20
N GLU A 171 11.09 2.18 21.35
CA GLU A 171 10.09 2.58 20.36
C GLU A 171 10.46 3.97 19.85
N GLU A 172 10.52 4.11 18.53
CA GLU A 172 10.78 5.39 17.87
C GLU A 172 9.75 5.64 16.77
N THR A 173 9.30 6.90 16.66
CA THR A 173 8.47 7.33 15.55
C THR A 173 9.36 7.61 14.34
N ALA A 174 9.19 6.83 13.28
CA ALA A 174 9.94 7.00 12.04
C ALA A 174 9.47 8.28 11.33
N PHE A 175 8.16 8.35 11.07
CA PHE A 175 7.50 9.52 10.52
C PHE A 175 5.99 9.43 10.71
N ARG A 176 5.35 10.56 10.53
CA ARG A 176 3.91 10.71 10.36
C ARG A 176 3.65 11.22 8.97
N PHE A 177 2.56 10.79 8.36
CA PHE A 177 2.16 11.30 7.06
C PHE A 177 0.66 11.56 7.03
N THR A 178 0.25 12.63 6.35
CA THR A 178 -1.16 12.97 6.20
C THR A 178 -1.62 12.66 4.78
N LEU A 179 -2.67 11.83 4.66
CA LEU A 179 -3.34 11.56 3.40
C LEU A 179 -4.52 12.51 3.19
N THR A 180 -4.66 13.05 1.98
CA THR A 180 -5.88 13.73 1.51
C THR A 180 -6.91 12.72 1.02
N LYS A 181 -8.17 13.14 0.86
CA LYS A 181 -9.23 12.29 0.27
C LYS A 181 -8.86 11.69 -1.09
N ASP A 182 -8.08 12.43 -1.88
CA ASP A 182 -7.66 12.03 -3.23
C ASP A 182 -6.40 11.13 -3.23
N GLY A 183 -5.91 10.70 -2.06
CA GLY A 183 -4.74 9.84 -1.94
C GLY A 183 -3.42 10.55 -2.23
N GLY A 184 -3.35 11.85 -1.95
CA GLY A 184 -2.10 12.63 -1.94
C GLY A 184 -1.49 12.68 -0.54
N VAL A 185 -0.16 12.65 -0.45
CA VAL A 185 0.58 12.87 0.81
C VAL A 185 0.94 14.36 0.91
N VAL A 186 0.42 15.05 1.92
CA VAL A 186 0.53 16.53 2.02
C VAL A 186 1.40 17.04 3.16
N ASP A 187 1.58 16.25 4.21
CA ASP A 187 2.46 16.58 5.33
C ASP A 187 3.23 15.34 5.76
N VAL A 188 4.52 15.50 6.02
CA VAL A 188 5.38 14.46 6.60
C VAL A 188 6.18 15.09 7.74
N ASN A 189 5.95 14.60 8.96
CA ASN A 189 6.61 15.12 10.15
C ASN A 189 7.16 13.99 11.03
N ARG A 190 7.89 14.34 12.09
CA ARG A 190 8.60 13.37 12.98
C ARG A 190 8.23 13.58 14.45
N LEU A 191 7.03 14.08 14.73
CA LEU A 191 6.61 14.31 16.10
C LEU A 191 6.51 12.95 16.83
N PRO A 192 7.16 12.76 17.99
CA PRO A 192 7.09 11.48 18.70
C PRO A 192 5.66 11.11 19.11
N LYS A 193 5.24 9.87 18.87
CA LYS A 193 4.02 9.24 19.42
C LYS A 193 4.46 7.89 20.00
N ARG A 194 4.01 7.51 21.20
CA ARG A 194 4.25 6.16 21.73
C ARG A 194 2.98 5.32 21.70
N PHE A 195 3.12 4.06 21.32
CA PHE A 195 2.05 3.07 21.22
C PHE A 195 2.17 1.99 22.28
N VAL A 196 3.38 1.56 22.63
CA VAL A 196 3.60 0.41 23.51
C VAL A 196 2.98 0.65 24.90
N ASP A 197 3.15 1.84 25.46
CA ASP A 197 2.58 2.21 26.76
C ASP A 197 1.04 2.14 26.76
N ARG A 198 0.40 2.49 25.64
CA ARG A 198 -1.06 2.44 25.46
C ARG A 198 -1.56 1.01 25.37
N LEU A 199 -0.87 0.15 24.61
CA LEU A 199 -1.25 -1.24 24.39
C LEU A 199 -1.11 -2.08 25.68
N GLN A 200 -0.07 -1.81 26.49
CA GLN A 200 0.10 -2.46 27.80
C GLN A 200 -0.98 -2.03 28.82
N GLY A 201 -1.43 -0.78 28.77
CA GLY A 201 -2.50 -0.27 29.63
C GLY A 201 -3.87 -0.88 29.35
N SER A 202 -4.16 -1.21 28.08
CA SER A 202 -5.42 -1.84 27.66
C SER A 202 -5.54 -3.30 28.14
N SER A 203 -4.41 -4.03 28.18
CA SER A 203 -4.37 -5.44 28.59
C SER A 203 -4.62 -5.67 30.10
N ARG A 204 -4.72 -4.62 30.93
CA ARG A 204 -4.99 -4.71 32.38
C ARG A 204 -6.46 -4.47 32.75
N ARG A 205 -7.36 -4.31 31.78
CA ARG A 205 -8.80 -4.16 32.00
C ARG A 205 -9.57 -5.38 31.48
N PHE A 206 -9.35 -6.55 32.07
CA PHE A 206 -10.30 -7.67 32.06
C PHE A 206 -10.11 -8.48 33.33
#